data_AF-A0A818E664-F1
#
_entry.id   AF-A0A818E664-F1
#
_cell.length_a   1.000
_cell.length_b   1.000
_cell.length_c   1.000
_cell.angle_alpha   90.00
_cell.angle_beta   90.00
_cell.angle_gamma   90.00
#
_symmetry.space_group_name_H-M   'P 1'
#
loop_
_entity.id
_entity.type
_entity.pdbx_description
1 polymer ?
#
loop_
_entity_poly.entity_id
_entity_poly.type
_entity_poly.pdbx_seq_one_letter_code
_entity_poly.pdbx_strand_id
1 'polypeptide(L)'
;MNLIKDKELGLSYRELRDKFQVSIGVVSNILKSKNKYVTDYDTNLKKKAKRTVNHDPRKITEEIGDSSCFKANNGWLERFRNRYSVSFRVISREGTIVDKDTIED
;
A
#
# COMPACT_ATOMS: atom_id res chain seq x y z
N MET A 1 6.79 2.67 -14.90
CA MET A 1 6.37 2.20 -16.24
C MET A 1 7.60 2.09 -17.13
N ASN A 2 8.37 1.01 -17.01
CA ASN A 2 9.65 0.91 -17.72
C ASN A 2 9.48 0.32 -19.12
N LEU A 3 8.57 -0.64 -19.31
CA LEU A 3 8.29 -1.24 -20.63
C LEU A 3 7.82 -0.22 -21.67
N ILE A 4 6.90 0.68 -21.29
CA ILE A 4 6.41 1.74 -22.19
C ILE A 4 7.53 2.71 -22.58
N LYS A 5 8.37 3.11 -21.61
CA LYS A 5 9.51 4.01 -21.85
C LYS A 5 10.55 3.37 -22.76
N ASP A 6 10.89 2.10 -22.51
CA ASP A 6 11.82 1.35 -23.34
C ASP A 6 11.31 1.22 -24.80
N LYS A 7 10.00 1.07 -24.99
CA LYS A 7 9.40 1.10 -26.34
C LYS A 7 9.58 2.46 -27.03
N GLU A 8 9.45 3.57 -26.29
CA GLU A 8 9.67 4.94 -26.78
C GLU A 8 11.14 5.21 -27.09
N LEU A 9 12.06 4.59 -26.34
CA LEU A 9 13.51 4.58 -26.62
C LEU A 9 13.89 3.73 -27.84
N GLY A 10 12.91 3.13 -28.51
CA GLY A 10 13.10 2.42 -29.77
C GLY A 10 13.22 0.90 -29.66
N LEU A 11 13.15 0.32 -28.46
CA LEU A 11 13.26 -1.14 -28.33
C LEU A 11 12.16 -1.85 -29.11
N SER A 12 12.53 -2.98 -29.72
CA SER A 12 11.62 -3.86 -30.45
C SER A 12 10.78 -4.71 -29.51
N TYR A 13 9.68 -5.28 -30.04
CA TYR A 13 8.83 -6.18 -29.27
C TYR A 13 9.57 -7.43 -28.77
N ARG A 14 10.58 -7.90 -29.52
CA ARG A 14 11.42 -9.03 -29.13
C ARG A 14 12.37 -8.66 -27.98
N GLU A 15 13.01 -7.51 -28.05
CA GLU A 15 13.89 -7.05 -26.97
C GLU A 15 13.10 -6.79 -25.68
N LEU A 16 11.88 -6.24 -25.79
CA LEU A 16 10.98 -6.07 -24.64
C LEU A 16 10.52 -7.43 -24.08
N ARG A 17 10.18 -8.39 -24.94
CA ARG A 17 9.85 -9.77 -24.55
C ARG A 17 11.00 -10.37 -23.72
N ASP A 18 12.22 -10.26 -24.22
CA ASP A 18 13.40 -10.88 -23.63
C ASP A 18 13.81 -10.18 -22.32
N LYS A 19 13.79 -8.84 -22.30
CA LYS A 19 14.12 -8.04 -21.12
C LYS A 19 13.15 -8.25 -19.96
N PHE A 20 11.85 -8.30 -20.26
CA PHE A 20 10.81 -8.41 -19.23
C PHE A 20 10.32 -9.84 -19.02
N GLN A 21 10.84 -10.82 -19.78
CA GLN A 21 10.47 -12.23 -19.72
C GLN A 21 8.95 -12.48 -19.83
N VAL A 22 8.29 -11.73 -20.70
CA VAL A 22 6.84 -11.83 -20.96
C VAL A 22 6.59 -12.17 -22.41
N SER A 23 5.45 -12.79 -22.73
CA SER A 23 5.13 -13.12 -24.13
C SER A 23 4.94 -11.87 -24.99
N ILE A 24 5.19 -12.00 -26.31
CA ILE A 24 4.97 -10.90 -27.28
C ILE A 24 3.52 -10.38 -27.23
N GLY A 25 2.55 -11.27 -27.01
CA GLY A 25 1.14 -10.90 -26.86
C GLY A 25 0.90 -9.99 -25.66
N VAL A 26 1.56 -10.26 -24.52
CA VAL A 26 1.50 -9.40 -23.33
C VAL A 26 2.12 -8.04 -23.62
N VAL A 27 3.29 -7.99 -24.27
CA VAL A 27 3.91 -6.72 -24.70
C VAL A 27 2.94 -5.92 -25.58
N SER A 28 2.32 -6.57 -26.56
CA SER A 28 1.35 -5.93 -27.46
C SER A 28 0.13 -5.39 -26.71
N ASN A 29 -0.46 -6.17 -25.82
CA ASN A 29 -1.62 -5.74 -25.04
C ASN A 29 -1.30 -4.53 -24.14
N ILE A 30 -0.13 -4.54 -23.50
CA ILE A 30 0.31 -3.42 -22.66
C ILE A 30 0.49 -2.15 -23.49
N LEU A 31 1.10 -2.26 -24.67
CA LEU A 31 1.34 -1.11 -25.55
C LEU A 31 0.05 -0.57 -26.18
N LYS A 32 -0.92 -1.43 -26.51
CA LYS A 32 -2.26 -1.01 -26.98
C LYS A 32 -3.00 -0.18 -25.92
N SER A 33 -2.86 -0.55 -24.65
CA SER A 33 -3.49 0.16 -23.53
C SER A 33 -2.55 1.20 -22.87
N LYS A 34 -1.50 1.65 -23.56
CA LYS A 34 -0.48 2.59 -23.04
C LYS A 34 -1.09 3.81 -22.35
N ASN A 35 -1.99 4.53 -23.03
CA ASN A 35 -2.54 5.79 -22.51
C ASN A 35 -3.28 5.61 -21.18
N LYS A 36 -4.07 4.53 -21.06
CA LYS A 36 -4.75 4.18 -19.81
C LYS A 36 -3.75 4.02 -18.67
N TYR A 37 -2.69 3.25 -18.90
CA TYR A 37 -1.67 2.97 -17.89
C TYR A 37 -0.87 4.21 -17.49
N VAL A 38 -0.59 5.13 -18.42
CA VAL A 38 0.07 6.40 -18.11
C VAL A 38 -0.84 7.28 -17.24
N THR A 39 -2.12 7.44 -17.62
CA THR A 39 -3.10 8.23 -16.85
C THR A 39 -3.34 7.65 -15.46
N ASP A 40 -3.49 6.33 -15.35
CA ASP A 40 -3.67 5.64 -14.09
C ASP A 40 -2.45 5.83 -13.18
N TYR A 41 -1.25 5.72 -13.73
CA TYR A 41 -0.01 5.93 -12.98
C TYR A 41 0.08 7.34 -12.40
N ASP A 42 -0.21 8.37 -13.22
CA ASP A 42 -0.15 9.76 -12.81
C ASP A 42 -1.20 10.09 -11.72
N THR A 43 -2.43 9.58 -11.91
CA THR A 43 -3.52 9.72 -10.94
C THR A 43 -3.18 9.05 -9.61
N ASN A 44 -2.60 7.84 -9.63
CA ASN A 44 -2.19 7.13 -8.43
C ASN A 44 -1.02 7.81 -7.71
N LEU A 45 -0.08 8.40 -8.45
CA LEU A 45 1.03 9.16 -7.88
C LEU A 45 0.51 10.38 -7.09
N LYS A 46 -0.41 11.15 -7.70
CA LYS A 46 -1.05 12.31 -7.05
C LYS A 46 -1.87 11.91 -5.83
N LYS A 47 -2.60 10.78 -5.88
CA LYS A 47 -3.33 10.24 -4.72
C LYS A 47 -2.39 9.82 -3.58
N LYS A 48 -1.25 9.22 -3.90
CA LYS A 48 -0.23 8.86 -2.89
C LYS A 48 0.35 10.10 -2.22
N ALA A 49 0.69 11.15 -2.98
CA ALA A 49 1.17 12.42 -2.42
C ALA A 49 0.14 13.10 -1.51
N LYS A 50 -1.16 13.04 -1.84
CA LYS A 50 -2.22 13.58 -0.98
C LYS A 50 -2.37 12.84 0.36
N ARG A 51 -2.10 11.52 0.39
CA ARG A 51 -2.15 10.73 1.64
C ARG A 51 -0.98 11.06 2.58
N THR A 52 0.17 11.45 2.04
CA THR A 52 1.35 11.77 2.86
C THR A 52 1.31 13.19 3.42
N VAL A 53 0.65 14.14 2.73
CA VAL A 53 0.61 15.55 3.15
C VAL A 53 -0.45 15.86 4.24
N ASN A 54 -1.50 15.05 4.36
CA ASN A 54 -2.60 15.30 5.31
C ASN A 54 -2.50 14.50 6.62
N HIS A 55 -1.35 13.88 6.90
CA HIS A 55 -1.19 13.01 8.06
C HIS A 55 -0.74 13.81 9.28
N ASP A 56 -1.65 14.57 9.88
CA ASP A 56 -1.45 15.05 11.25
C ASP A 56 -1.68 13.86 12.20
N PRO A 57 -0.65 13.38 12.92
CA PRO A 57 -0.75 12.17 13.72
C PRO A 57 -1.76 12.28 14.88
N ARG A 58 -2.21 13.48 15.24
CA ARG A 58 -3.11 13.73 16.37
C ARG A 58 -4.59 13.61 15.99
N LYS A 59 -4.94 13.68 14.71
CA LYS A 59 -6.33 13.53 14.22
C LYS A 59 -6.74 12.09 13.91
N ILE A 60 -5.80 11.16 13.88
CA ILE A 60 -6.02 9.78 13.41
C ILE A 60 -6.71 8.93 14.48
N THR A 61 -6.51 9.25 15.77
CA THR A 61 -7.11 8.48 16.87
C THR A 61 -8.62 8.65 16.98
N GLU A 62 -9.18 9.77 16.50
CA GLU A 62 -10.62 10.03 16.53
C GLU A 62 -11.37 9.41 15.33
N GLU A 63 -10.70 9.19 14.19
CA GLU A 63 -11.31 8.64 12.97
C GLU A 63 -11.11 7.13 12.77
N ILE A 64 -10.31 6.46 13.61
CA ILE A 64 -10.30 4.98 13.65
C ILE A 64 -11.57 4.55 14.37
N GLY A 65 -12.67 4.54 13.62
CA GLY A 65 -13.92 3.90 14.03
C GLY A 65 -13.70 2.44 14.42
N ASP A 66 -14.70 1.86 15.08
CA ASP A 66 -14.65 0.54 15.72
C ASP A 66 -13.79 -0.48 14.95
N SER A 67 -12.62 -0.77 15.54
CA SER A 67 -11.61 -1.67 14.99
C SER A 67 -12.10 -3.11 14.80
N SER A 68 -13.29 -3.44 15.31
CA SER A 68 -13.95 -4.75 15.15
C SER A 68 -14.18 -5.15 13.69
N CYS A 69 -14.29 -4.19 12.77
CA CYS A 69 -14.54 -4.45 11.35
C CYS A 69 -13.28 -4.70 10.53
N PHE A 70 -12.08 -4.39 11.05
CA PHE A 70 -10.83 -4.61 10.33
C PHE A 70 -10.37 -6.07 10.47
N LYS A 71 -10.76 -6.91 9.51
CA LYS A 71 -10.33 -8.30 9.43
C LYS A 71 -9.24 -8.47 8.38
N ALA A 72 -8.00 -8.67 8.83
CA ALA A 72 -6.88 -9.08 8.00
C ALA A 72 -6.48 -10.52 8.32
N ASN A 73 -5.99 -11.27 7.32
CA ASN A 73 -5.42 -12.58 7.57
C ASN A 73 -3.97 -12.47 8.07
N ASN A 74 -3.45 -13.54 8.68
CA ASN A 74 -2.10 -13.56 9.24
C ASN A 74 -1.01 -13.31 8.19
N GLY A 75 -1.21 -13.77 6.95
CA GLY A 75 -0.29 -13.51 5.85
C GLY A 75 -0.22 -12.03 5.44
N TRP A 76 -1.34 -11.31 5.52
CA TRP A 76 -1.39 -9.87 5.29
C TRP A 76 -0.65 -9.13 6.39
N LEU A 77 -0.85 -9.50 7.66
CA LEU A 77 -0.17 -8.90 8.81
C LEU A 77 1.34 -9.13 8.79
N GLU A 78 1.79 -10.32 8.40
CA GLU A 78 3.21 -10.64 8.25
C GLU A 78 3.86 -9.81 7.14
N ARG A 79 3.23 -9.75 5.96
CA ARG A 79 3.73 -8.93 4.85
C ARG A 79 3.71 -7.44 5.16
N PHE A 80 2.70 -6.99 5.89
CA PHE A 80 2.62 -5.60 6.35
C PHE A 80 3.79 -5.29 7.30
N ARG A 81 4.03 -6.13 8.30
CA ARG A 81 5.17 -6.00 9.22
C ARG A 81 6.50 -5.90 8.48
N ASN A 82 6.77 -6.86 7.59
CA ASN A 82 8.03 -6.94 6.86
C ASN A 82 8.23 -5.75 5.92
N ARG A 83 7.15 -5.24 5.29
CA ARG A 83 7.23 -4.14 4.33
C ARG A 83 7.52 -2.79 4.99
N TYR A 84 6.99 -2.57 6.19
CA TYR A 84 7.07 -1.28 6.87
C TYR A 84 8.00 -1.29 8.09
N SER A 85 8.72 -2.40 8.31
CA SER A 85 9.64 -2.57 9.44
C SER A 85 8.99 -2.23 10.79
N VAL A 86 7.71 -2.58 10.96
CA VAL A 86 6.96 -2.29 12.18
C VAL A 86 7.26 -3.38 13.20
N SER A 87 8.05 -3.03 14.22
CA SER A 87 8.20 -3.84 15.43
C SER A 87 7.07 -3.48 16.40
N PHE A 88 6.12 -4.40 16.63
CA PHE A 88 5.27 -4.27 17.80
C PHE A 88 6.01 -4.82 19.01
N ARG A 89 5.97 -4.09 20.13
CA ARG A 89 6.20 -4.68 21.44
C ARG A 89 4.92 -5.41 21.81
N VAL A 90 4.97 -6.73 22.01
CA VAL A 90 3.83 -7.46 22.57
C VAL A 90 3.64 -6.94 23.99
N ILE A 91 2.60 -6.14 24.22
CA ILE A 91 2.14 -5.82 25.56
C ILE A 91 1.12 -6.91 25.89
N SER A 92 1.59 -8.00 26.50
CA SER A 92 0.71 -9.02 27.08
C SER A 92 -0.18 -8.34 28.12
N ARG A 93 -1.48 -8.36 27.86
CA ARG A 93 -2.51 -7.59 28.56
C ARG A 93 -3.00 -8.35 29.80
N GLU A 94 -2.13 -8.46 30.81
CA GLU A 94 -2.52 -8.84 32.18
C GLU A 94 -2.48 -7.63 33.13
N GLY A 95 -2.73 -6.42 32.60
CA GLY A 95 -2.87 -5.21 33.40
C GLY A 95 -4.31 -5.07 33.90
N THR A 96 -4.58 -5.57 35.10
CA THR A 96 -5.82 -5.35 35.85
C THR A 96 -6.15 -3.86 35.91
N ILE A 97 -7.29 -3.47 35.33
CA ILE A 97 -7.94 -2.19 35.63
C ILE A 97 -8.44 -2.32 37.08
N VAL A 98 -7.75 -1.67 38.01
CA VAL A 98 -8.26 -1.46 39.36
C VAL A 98 -9.15 -0.22 39.29
N ASP A 99 -10.45 -0.46 39.34
CA ASP A 99 -11.45 0.59 39.52
C ASP A 99 -11.28 1.15 40.94
N LYS A 100 -10.96 2.44 41.05
CA LYS A 100 -10.99 3.17 42.31
C LYS A 100 -12.25 4.01 42.33
N ASP A 101 -13.37 3.36 42.61
CA ASP A 101 -14.48 4.05 43.24
C ASP A 101 -14.09 4.31 44.70
N THR A 102 -13.93 5.57 45.06
CA THR A 102 -13.82 6.01 46.45
C THR A 102 -14.63 7.29 46.51
N ILE A 103 -15.93 7.13 46.75
CA ILE A 103 -16.80 8.18 47.26
C ILE A 103 -16.38 8.39 48.72
N GLU A 104 -15.85 9.57 49.04
CA GLU A 104 -15.73 10.05 50.42
C GLU A 104 -16.80 11.12 50.63
N ASP A 105 -17.59 10.92 51.70
CA ASP A 105 -18.64 11.80 52.25
C ASP A 105 -18.01 12.98 53.02
#